data_AF-A0A448WYA5-F1
#
_entry.id   AF-A0A448WYA5-F1
#
_cell.length_a   1.000
_cell.length_b   1.000
_cell.length_c   1.000
_cell.angle_alpha   90.00
_cell.angle_beta   90.00
_cell.angle_gamma   90.00
#
_symmetry.space_group_name_H-M   'P 1'
#
loop_
_entity.id
_entity.type
_entity.pdbx_description
1 polymer ?
#
loop_
_entity_poly.entity_id
_entity_poly.type
_entity_poly.pdbx_seq_one_letter_code
_entity_poly.pdbx_strand_id
1 'polypeptide(L)'
;MPPAVITYLDQTHLRDVANTSQEFECFPADCHLLTSKNSSEYAKLLSSRKQPLTEIIYSEENYVKRLAFVHTTYINVPNLLSSTGPTHNPDSSEFAEMHLPSSPPPAAPEALLSRWRVLWGNWITLTEWHSAFLQKLKVSLDNDPDEIPDLFISSRTRLRSMYTKYCENHRKAALLATQHRDFFEELRIYFSDRDGILSHLMQPIQRIMRYQLPMVEVVKLTERANLSSLPIWRRALELMREIPRDAQLILEVSHF
;
A
#
# COMPACT_ATOMS: atom_id res chain seq x y z
N MET A 1 -35.38 70.44 -4.91
CA MET A 1 -35.81 71.19 -3.71
C MET A 1 -35.60 70.32 -2.48
N PRO A 2 -35.09 70.87 -1.37
CA PRO A 2 -33.96 70.35 -0.58
C PRO A 2 -34.39 70.16 0.91
N PRO A 3 -33.53 70.16 1.98
CA PRO A 3 -32.06 70.22 2.08
C PRO A 3 -31.39 69.28 3.11
N ALA A 4 -30.06 69.38 3.16
CA ALA A 4 -29.15 68.94 4.21
C ALA A 4 -29.41 69.59 5.58
N VAL A 5 -28.98 68.92 6.66
CA VAL A 5 -28.58 69.59 7.92
C VAL A 5 -27.30 68.93 8.45
N ILE A 6 -26.21 69.70 8.35
CA ILE A 6 -25.04 69.63 9.22
C ILE A 6 -25.37 70.52 10.42
N THR A 7 -25.12 70.05 11.64
CA THR A 7 -24.87 70.95 12.78
C THR A 7 -23.81 70.38 13.73
N TYR A 8 -22.66 71.06 13.73
CA TYR A 8 -21.80 71.51 14.85
C TYR A 8 -21.46 70.52 16.00
N LEU A 9 -20.20 70.12 16.18
CA LEU A 9 -19.12 70.83 16.92
C LEU A 9 -19.50 71.17 18.37
N ASP A 10 -18.91 70.43 19.32
CA ASP A 10 -18.41 71.01 20.56
C ASP A 10 -16.99 70.46 20.82
N GLN A 11 -16.02 71.38 20.76
CA GLN A 11 -14.66 71.24 21.22
C GLN A 11 -14.53 72.12 22.45
N THR A 12 -14.41 71.55 23.64
CA THR A 12 -13.63 72.07 24.78
C THR A 12 -13.36 70.85 25.68
N HIS A 13 -12.15 70.38 25.92
CA HIS A 13 -11.07 71.09 26.60
C HIS A 13 -9.73 70.36 26.35
N LEU A 14 -8.76 71.02 25.74
CA LEU A 14 -7.34 70.69 25.91
C LEU A 14 -6.86 71.30 27.23
N ARG A 15 -6.01 70.55 27.96
CA ARG A 15 -4.72 71.04 28.53
C ARG A 15 -3.98 69.89 29.24
N ASP A 16 -2.89 69.51 28.58
CA ASP A 16 -1.61 68.98 29.05
C ASP A 16 -1.37 68.84 30.56
N VAL A 17 -0.89 67.67 30.99
CA VAL A 17 0.38 67.54 31.75
C VAL A 17 1.06 66.22 31.37
N ALA A 18 2.31 66.35 30.95
CA ALA A 18 3.21 65.27 30.60
C ALA A 18 3.72 64.48 31.82
N ASN A 19 4.23 63.28 31.53
CA ASN A 19 5.39 62.66 32.16
C ASN A 19 5.17 61.96 33.53
N THR A 20 5.00 60.64 33.50
CA THR A 20 5.64 59.76 34.49
C THR A 20 5.99 58.45 33.82
N SER A 21 7.28 58.30 33.52
CA SER A 21 7.91 57.03 33.17
C SER A 21 7.67 56.02 34.28
N GLN A 22 7.04 54.89 33.94
CA GLN A 22 7.23 53.67 34.69
C GLN A 22 7.28 52.52 33.68
N GLU A 23 8.50 52.26 33.22
CA GLU A 23 8.88 50.98 32.64
C GLU A 23 8.49 49.89 33.65
N PHE A 24 7.54 49.03 33.27
CA PHE A 24 7.40 47.71 33.87
C PHE A 24 7.91 46.69 32.86
N GLU A 25 8.94 45.99 33.32
CA GLU A 25 9.75 45.03 32.61
C GLU A 25 8.92 43.83 32.09
N CYS A 26 9.15 43.51 30.82
CA CYS A 26 9.39 42.16 30.29
C CYS A 26 8.98 40.95 31.17
N PHE A 27 7.94 40.22 30.75
CA PHE A 27 7.89 38.76 30.93
C PHE A 27 7.52 38.03 29.62
N PRO A 28 8.51 37.63 28.80
CA PRO A 28 8.36 36.70 27.70
C PRO A 28 9.06 35.39 28.06
N ALA A 29 8.60 34.69 29.10
CA ALA A 29 9.11 33.36 29.45
C ALA A 29 8.18 32.24 28.93
N ASP A 30 6.87 32.49 28.84
CA ASP A 30 5.90 31.43 28.49
C ASP A 30 5.69 31.25 26.98
N CYS A 31 5.95 32.27 26.16
CA CYS A 31 5.81 32.18 24.70
C CYS A 31 6.90 31.29 24.07
N HIS A 32 8.12 31.30 24.62
CA HIS A 32 9.23 30.45 24.17
C HIS A 32 9.09 28.97 24.62
N LEU A 33 8.43 28.72 25.74
CA LEU A 33 8.21 27.36 26.24
C LEU A 33 7.06 26.64 25.51
N LEU A 34 6.00 27.37 25.13
CA LEU A 34 4.88 26.85 24.34
C LEU A 34 5.27 26.56 22.88
N THR A 35 6.11 27.42 22.29
CA THR A 35 6.62 27.23 20.92
C THR A 35 7.63 26.07 20.83
N SER A 36 8.48 25.88 21.85
CA SER A 36 9.42 24.74 21.89
C SER A 36 8.73 23.40 22.20
N LYS A 37 7.71 23.38 23.07
CA LYS A 37 6.86 22.19 23.30
C LYS A 37 6.11 21.77 22.04
N ASN A 38 5.49 22.72 21.33
CA ASN A 38 4.78 22.44 20.07
C ASN A 38 5.75 21.96 18.96
N SER A 39 6.95 22.52 18.89
CA SER A 39 7.98 22.07 17.93
C SER A 39 8.50 20.66 18.25
N SER A 40 8.72 20.35 19.53
CA SER A 40 9.14 19.01 20.00
C SER A 40 8.05 17.95 19.79
N GLU A 41 6.79 18.30 20.07
CA GLU A 41 5.65 17.41 19.86
C GLU A 41 5.38 17.18 18.36
N TYR A 42 5.47 18.22 17.55
CA TYR A 42 5.36 18.11 16.09
C TYR A 42 6.44 17.20 15.48
N ALA A 43 7.70 17.33 15.90
CA ALA A 43 8.78 16.44 15.48
C ALA A 43 8.55 14.98 15.91
N LYS A 44 7.97 14.76 17.10
CA LYS A 44 7.57 13.42 17.57
C LYS A 44 6.42 12.84 16.74
N LEU A 45 5.46 13.65 16.32
CA LEU A 45 4.36 13.22 15.46
C LEU A 45 4.85 12.84 14.06
N LEU A 46 5.75 13.63 13.47
CA LEU A 46 6.36 13.32 12.17
C LEU A 46 7.21 12.04 12.20
N SER A 47 8.01 11.85 13.26
CA SER A 47 8.76 10.60 13.44
C SER A 47 7.84 9.41 13.67
N SER A 48 6.74 9.57 14.41
CA SER A 48 5.73 8.52 14.61
C SER A 48 5.02 8.15 13.30
N ARG A 49 4.82 9.13 12.39
CA ARG A 49 4.20 8.91 11.07
C ARG A 49 5.07 8.06 10.14
N LYS A 50 6.39 8.03 10.35
CA LYS A 50 7.33 7.24 9.53
C LYS A 50 7.05 5.73 9.61
N GLN A 51 6.70 5.21 10.78
CA GLN A 51 6.48 3.78 10.98
C GLN A 51 5.34 3.21 10.11
N PRO A 52 4.10 3.74 10.13
CA PRO A 52 3.03 3.21 9.29
C PRO A 52 3.28 3.41 7.79
N LEU A 53 4.03 4.46 7.39
CA LEU A 53 4.48 4.61 6.00
C LEU A 53 5.44 3.48 5.61
N THR A 54 6.48 3.24 6.41
CA THR A 54 7.41 2.12 6.19
C THR A 54 6.69 0.78 6.15
N GLU A 55 5.64 0.57 6.97
CA GLU A 55 4.85 -0.66 6.97
C GLU A 55 4.10 -0.88 5.64
N ILE A 56 3.63 0.18 4.96
CA ILE A 56 3.02 0.06 3.62
C ILE A 56 4.04 -0.54 2.65
N ILE A 57 5.26 0.00 2.62
CA ILE A 57 6.33 -0.42 1.70
C ILE A 57 6.83 -1.82 2.07
N TYR A 58 7.10 -2.07 3.35
CA TYR A 58 7.59 -3.36 3.83
C TYR A 58 6.61 -4.48 3.52
N SER A 59 5.33 -4.28 3.80
CA SER A 59 4.30 -5.26 3.50
C SER A 59 4.08 -5.45 1.99
N GLU A 60 4.32 -4.42 1.16
CA GLU A 60 4.29 -4.52 -0.31
C GLU A 60 5.46 -5.35 -0.82
N GLU A 61 6.66 -5.10 -0.32
CA GLU A 61 7.86 -5.85 -0.72
C GLU A 61 7.71 -7.34 -0.41
N ASN A 62 7.23 -7.66 0.79
CA ASN A 62 6.98 -9.03 1.18
C ASN A 62 5.90 -9.70 0.32
N TYR A 63 4.88 -8.95 -0.10
CA TYR A 63 3.86 -9.45 -1.00
C TYR A 63 4.41 -9.71 -2.41
N VAL A 64 5.19 -8.78 -2.97
CA VAL A 64 5.87 -8.95 -4.26
C VAL A 64 6.81 -10.16 -4.22
N LYS A 65 7.59 -10.33 -3.15
CA LYS A 65 8.46 -11.50 -2.96
C LYS A 65 7.67 -12.81 -3.00
N ARG A 66 6.50 -12.86 -2.35
CA ARG A 66 5.61 -14.03 -2.38
C ARG A 66 5.00 -14.28 -3.76
N LEU A 67 4.55 -13.24 -4.46
CA LEU A 67 4.05 -13.34 -5.83
C LEU A 67 5.13 -13.88 -6.79
N ALA A 68 6.34 -13.35 -6.67
CA ALA A 68 7.49 -13.77 -7.45
C ALA A 68 7.89 -15.22 -7.15
N PHE A 69 7.91 -15.60 -5.87
CA PHE A 69 8.17 -16.98 -5.46
C PHE A 69 7.19 -17.96 -6.11
N VAL A 70 5.88 -17.71 -6.03
CA VAL A 70 4.88 -18.58 -6.68
C VAL A 70 5.09 -18.63 -8.19
N HIS A 71 5.40 -17.49 -8.81
CA HIS A 71 5.67 -17.43 -10.24
C HIS A 71 6.89 -18.27 -10.65
N THR A 72 8.00 -18.18 -9.93
CA THR A 72 9.24 -18.87 -10.29
C THR A 72 9.24 -20.36 -9.92
N THR A 73 8.51 -20.74 -8.87
CA THR A 73 8.47 -22.12 -8.37
C THR A 73 7.27 -22.90 -8.89
N TYR A 74 6.04 -22.44 -8.58
CA TYR A 74 4.82 -23.18 -8.91
C TYR A 74 4.33 -22.95 -10.33
N ILE A 75 4.31 -21.71 -10.83
CA ILE A 75 3.80 -21.41 -12.19
C ILE A 75 4.75 -21.96 -13.25
N ASN A 76 6.06 -21.92 -12.97
CA ASN A 76 7.10 -22.30 -13.90
C ASN A 76 7.39 -23.81 -13.93
N VAL A 77 6.73 -24.65 -13.11
CA VAL A 77 6.94 -26.11 -13.06
C VAL A 77 7.00 -26.77 -14.45
N PRO A 78 6.08 -26.49 -15.40
CA PRO A 78 6.14 -27.12 -16.73
C PRO A 78 7.43 -26.80 -17.50
N ASN A 79 7.98 -25.60 -17.31
CA ASN A 79 9.24 -25.20 -17.94
C ASN A 79 10.44 -25.83 -17.24
N LEU A 80 10.41 -25.95 -15.90
CA LEU A 80 11.46 -26.61 -15.12
C LEU A 80 11.65 -28.08 -15.53
N LEU A 81 10.55 -28.78 -15.82
CA LEU A 81 10.56 -30.15 -16.35
C LEU A 81 11.12 -30.24 -17.78
N SER A 82 10.99 -29.17 -18.57
CA SER A 82 11.49 -29.12 -19.95
C SER A 82 12.99 -28.80 -20.02
N SER A 83 13.54 -28.13 -18.99
CA SER A 83 14.96 -27.75 -18.90
C SER A 83 15.91 -28.85 -18.41
N THR A 84 15.43 -30.04 -18.05
CA THR A 84 16.30 -31.17 -17.66
C THR A 84 16.93 -31.90 -18.87
N GLY A 85 16.98 -31.27 -20.05
CA GLY A 85 17.83 -31.68 -21.17
C GLY A 85 19.23 -31.06 -21.07
N PRO A 86 20.29 -31.68 -21.62
CA PRO A 86 21.65 -31.15 -21.51
C PRO A 86 21.83 -29.96 -22.46
N THR A 87 21.66 -28.73 -21.96
CA THR A 87 22.04 -27.53 -22.70
C THR A 87 22.82 -26.57 -21.82
N HIS A 88 24.14 -26.65 -21.98
CA HIS A 88 25.09 -25.58 -21.73
C HIS A 88 24.64 -24.32 -22.50
N ASN A 89 24.42 -23.20 -21.81
CA ASN A 89 24.55 -21.85 -22.36
C ASN A 89 24.67 -20.84 -21.20
N PRO A 90 25.82 -20.18 -21.04
CA PRO A 90 26.04 -19.18 -19.99
C PRO A 90 25.80 -17.80 -20.59
N ASP A 91 24.54 -17.33 -20.63
CA ASP A 91 24.26 -15.88 -20.75
C ASP A 91 22.75 -15.62 -20.57
N SER A 92 22.37 -15.41 -19.31
CA SER A 92 21.18 -14.64 -18.91
C SER A 92 21.17 -14.56 -17.38
N SER A 93 22.07 -13.73 -16.83
CA SER A 93 21.90 -13.25 -15.46
C SER A 93 20.79 -12.21 -15.47
N GLU A 94 19.80 -12.35 -14.60
CA GLU A 94 19.43 -11.33 -13.59
C GLU A 94 18.17 -11.71 -12.81
N PHE A 95 18.07 -12.91 -12.21
CA PHE A 95 17.25 -13.11 -11.01
C PHE A 95 17.90 -14.17 -10.13
N ALA A 96 18.26 -13.76 -8.92
CA ALA A 96 19.17 -14.45 -8.01
C ALA A 96 18.70 -15.87 -7.62
N GLU A 97 19.69 -16.77 -7.62
CA GLU A 97 19.82 -18.02 -6.87
C GLU A 97 18.68 -18.34 -5.90
N MET A 98 17.62 -18.97 -6.41
CA MET A 98 16.89 -19.91 -5.60
C MET A 98 17.64 -21.24 -5.75
N HIS A 99 18.19 -21.78 -4.66
CA HIS A 99 18.74 -23.14 -4.64
C HIS A 99 17.61 -24.12 -4.96
N LEU A 100 17.36 -24.33 -6.25
CA LEU A 100 16.43 -25.34 -6.71
C LEU A 100 16.95 -26.70 -6.23
N PRO A 101 16.08 -27.59 -5.74
CA PRO A 101 16.48 -28.94 -5.42
C PRO A 101 17.12 -29.60 -6.66
N SER A 102 18.12 -30.44 -6.43
CA SER A 102 18.87 -31.13 -7.50
C SER A 102 18.09 -32.27 -8.17
N SER A 103 16.95 -32.68 -7.59
CA SER A 103 16.02 -33.64 -8.18
C SER A 103 15.01 -32.91 -9.07
N PRO A 104 14.42 -33.55 -10.09
CA PRO A 104 13.36 -32.91 -10.87
C PRO A 104 12.10 -32.67 -10.00
N PRO A 105 11.33 -31.60 -10.24
CA PRO A 105 10.08 -31.37 -9.54
C PRO A 105 9.04 -32.47 -9.89
N PRO A 106 8.02 -32.68 -9.03
CA PRO A 106 6.88 -33.52 -9.35
C PRO A 106 6.27 -33.18 -10.71
N ALA A 107 5.94 -34.21 -11.50
CA ALA A 107 5.29 -34.02 -12.80
C ALA A 107 3.82 -33.62 -12.62
N ALA A 108 3.41 -32.52 -13.23
CA ALA A 108 2.02 -32.07 -13.18
C ALA A 108 1.11 -33.04 -13.95
N PRO A 109 -0.05 -33.45 -13.39
CA PRO A 109 -1.02 -34.25 -14.12
C PRO A 109 -1.48 -33.56 -15.41
N GLU A 110 -1.64 -34.31 -16.51
CA GLU A 110 -2.07 -33.75 -17.81
C GLU A 110 -3.40 -32.98 -17.72
N ALA A 111 -4.33 -33.49 -16.92
CA ALA A 111 -5.61 -32.82 -16.65
C ALA A 111 -5.42 -31.42 -16.03
N LEU A 112 -4.40 -31.24 -15.19
CA LEU A 112 -4.05 -29.96 -14.58
C LEU A 112 -3.32 -29.05 -15.59
N LEU A 113 -2.39 -29.59 -16.39
CA LEU A 113 -1.68 -28.85 -17.43
C LEU A 113 -2.63 -28.23 -18.45
N SER A 114 -3.65 -28.96 -18.89
CA SER A 114 -4.69 -28.45 -19.81
C SER A 114 -5.46 -27.24 -19.24
N ARG A 115 -5.44 -27.06 -17.91
CA ARG A 115 -6.13 -25.99 -17.18
C ARG A 115 -5.16 -25.05 -16.45
N TRP A 116 -3.87 -25.07 -16.78
CA TRP A 116 -2.83 -24.31 -16.10
C TRP A 116 -3.12 -22.81 -16.06
N ARG A 117 -3.59 -22.26 -17.19
CA ARG A 117 -4.00 -20.86 -17.30
C ARG A 117 -5.18 -20.49 -16.39
N VAL A 118 -6.09 -21.43 -16.14
CA VAL A 118 -7.25 -21.20 -15.26
C VAL A 118 -6.81 -21.18 -13.79
N LEU A 119 -5.87 -22.04 -13.39
CA LEU A 119 -5.33 -22.05 -12.03
C LEU A 119 -4.68 -20.71 -11.68
N TRP A 120 -3.83 -20.20 -12.56
CA TRP A 120 -3.03 -19.00 -12.28
C TRP A 120 -3.73 -17.69 -12.67
N GLY A 121 -4.70 -17.75 -13.58
CA GLY A 121 -5.49 -16.57 -13.98
C GLY A 121 -4.59 -15.40 -14.43
N ASN A 122 -4.74 -14.26 -13.75
CA ASN A 122 -3.95 -13.06 -13.99
C ASN A 122 -2.79 -12.86 -12.97
N TRP A 123 -2.25 -13.94 -12.39
CA TRP A 123 -1.15 -13.86 -11.42
C TRP A 123 0.07 -13.10 -11.94
N ILE A 124 0.50 -13.36 -13.18
CA ILE A 124 1.65 -12.67 -13.80
C ILE A 124 1.41 -11.16 -13.83
N THR A 125 0.20 -10.73 -14.23
CA THR A 125 -0.18 -9.32 -14.25
C THR A 125 -0.17 -8.69 -12.86
N LEU A 126 -0.58 -9.43 -11.81
CA LEU A 126 -0.44 -8.99 -10.42
C LEU A 126 1.03 -8.81 -10.06
N THR A 127 1.87 -9.82 -10.31
CA THR A 127 3.31 -9.77 -9.99
C THR A 127 3.99 -8.57 -10.66
N GLU A 128 3.80 -8.38 -11.96
CA GLU A 128 4.42 -7.28 -12.71
C GLU A 128 3.95 -5.91 -12.20
N TRP A 129 2.64 -5.74 -12.02
CA TRP A 129 2.08 -4.47 -11.59
C TRP A 129 2.53 -4.11 -10.17
N HIS A 130 2.47 -5.05 -9.23
CA HIS A 130 2.90 -4.82 -7.85
C HIS A 130 4.41 -4.61 -7.75
N SER A 131 5.22 -5.29 -8.56
CA SER A 131 6.67 -5.06 -8.61
C SER A 131 6.98 -3.62 -9.04
N ALA A 132 6.30 -3.12 -10.08
CA ALA A 132 6.44 -1.73 -10.52
C ALA A 132 5.89 -0.73 -9.49
N PHE A 133 4.76 -1.05 -8.85
CA PHE A 133 4.15 -0.21 -7.81
C PHE A 133 5.06 -0.08 -6.59
N LEU A 134 5.69 -1.18 -6.15
CA LEU A 134 6.67 -1.17 -5.07
C LEU A 134 7.82 -0.21 -5.32
N GLN A 135 8.37 -0.20 -6.54
CA GLN A 135 9.48 0.72 -6.86
C GLN A 135 9.04 2.19 -6.74
N LYS A 136 7.84 2.52 -7.21
CA LYS A 136 7.27 3.87 -7.05
C LYS A 136 7.08 4.23 -5.58
N LEU A 137 6.55 3.30 -4.77
CA LEU A 137 6.38 3.52 -3.34
C LEU A 137 7.70 3.75 -2.60
N LYS A 138 8.76 3.01 -2.96
CA LYS A 138 10.11 3.21 -2.40
C LYS A 138 10.64 4.61 -2.74
N VAL A 139 10.55 5.01 -4.01
CA VAL A 139 10.97 6.34 -4.48
C VAL A 139 10.21 7.46 -3.76
N SER A 140 8.88 7.36 -3.64
CA SER A 140 8.10 8.37 -2.92
C SER A 140 8.40 8.36 -1.41
N LEU A 141 8.63 7.22 -0.77
CA LEU A 141 9.02 7.19 0.65
C LEU A 141 10.34 7.93 0.92
N ASP A 142 11.32 7.79 0.02
CA ASP A 142 12.63 8.40 0.16
C ASP A 142 12.64 9.90 -0.20
N ASN A 143 11.79 10.32 -1.15
CA ASN A 143 11.74 11.70 -1.64
C ASN A 143 10.67 12.55 -0.94
N ASP A 144 9.40 12.21 -1.14
CA ASP A 144 8.25 12.90 -0.55
C ASP A 144 7.14 11.89 -0.19
N PRO A 145 7.03 11.51 1.10
CA PRO A 145 6.01 10.56 1.54
C PRO A 145 4.57 11.01 1.30
N ASP A 146 4.33 12.32 1.08
CA ASP A 146 3.01 12.85 0.78
C ASP A 146 2.57 12.63 -0.68
N GLU A 147 3.43 12.09 -1.55
CA GLU A 147 3.06 11.60 -2.89
C GLU A 147 2.46 10.19 -2.88
N ILE A 148 2.66 9.40 -1.81
CA ILE A 148 2.17 8.02 -1.72
C ILE A 148 0.65 7.93 -1.96
N PRO A 149 -0.21 8.80 -1.41
CA PRO A 149 -1.64 8.82 -1.69
C PRO A 149 -1.99 8.93 -3.18
N ASP A 150 -1.25 9.77 -3.93
CA ASP A 150 -1.47 9.97 -5.37
C ASP A 150 -1.19 8.70 -6.17
N LEU A 151 -0.20 7.90 -5.75
CA LEU A 151 0.07 6.61 -6.36
C LEU A 151 -1.13 5.66 -6.25
N PHE A 152 -1.82 5.65 -5.09
CA PHE A 152 -3.03 4.84 -4.92
C PHE A 152 -4.22 5.39 -5.71
N ILE A 153 -4.41 6.72 -5.71
CA ILE A 153 -5.51 7.38 -6.41
C ILE A 153 -5.39 7.19 -7.92
N SER A 154 -4.22 7.45 -8.50
CA SER A 154 -3.96 7.24 -9.93
C SER A 154 -4.08 5.77 -10.34
N SER A 155 -3.78 4.85 -9.42
CA SER A 155 -3.87 3.40 -9.65
C SER A 155 -5.28 2.82 -9.50
N ARG A 156 -6.28 3.59 -9.06
CA ARG A 156 -7.64 3.13 -8.73
C ARG A 156 -8.23 2.17 -9.74
N THR A 157 -8.33 2.62 -10.99
CA THR A 157 -9.00 1.87 -12.07
C THR A 157 -8.26 0.58 -12.38
N ARG A 158 -6.93 0.62 -12.35
CA ARG A 158 -6.08 -0.55 -12.62
C ARG A 158 -6.17 -1.57 -11.51
N LEU A 159 -6.03 -1.14 -10.25
CA LEU A 159 -6.20 -1.99 -9.06
C LEU A 159 -7.57 -2.66 -9.08
N ARG A 160 -8.64 -1.88 -9.23
CA ARG A 160 -10.02 -2.40 -9.26
C ARG A 160 -10.18 -3.46 -10.35
N SER A 161 -9.83 -3.16 -11.59
CA SER A 161 -9.96 -4.10 -12.70
C SER A 161 -9.15 -5.38 -12.50
N MET A 162 -7.92 -5.25 -11.99
CA MET A 162 -7.02 -6.38 -11.78
C MET A 162 -7.55 -7.31 -10.68
N TYR A 163 -8.00 -6.76 -9.55
CA TYR A 163 -8.52 -7.53 -8.44
C TYR A 163 -9.91 -8.12 -8.71
N THR A 164 -10.78 -7.43 -9.46
CA THR A 164 -12.05 -7.98 -9.96
C THR A 164 -11.82 -9.27 -10.74
N LYS A 165 -10.94 -9.22 -11.77
CA LYS A 165 -10.62 -10.40 -12.59
C LYS A 165 -10.04 -11.54 -11.77
N TYR A 166 -9.19 -11.23 -10.80
CA TYR A 166 -8.60 -12.25 -9.93
C TYR A 166 -9.67 -12.92 -9.07
N CYS A 167 -10.54 -12.14 -8.43
CA CYS A 167 -11.60 -12.67 -7.56
C CYS A 167 -12.63 -13.50 -8.33
N GLU A 168 -13.01 -13.09 -9.55
CA GLU A 168 -13.90 -13.86 -10.43
C GLU A 168 -13.32 -15.25 -10.78
N ASN A 169 -11.99 -15.34 -10.93
CA ASN A 169 -11.31 -16.60 -11.23
C ASN A 169 -11.00 -17.44 -9.98
N HIS A 170 -10.88 -16.82 -8.80
CA HIS A 170 -10.36 -17.44 -7.59
C HIS A 170 -11.07 -18.75 -7.23
N ARG A 171 -12.41 -18.81 -7.32
CA ARG A 171 -13.18 -20.05 -7.03
C ARG A 171 -12.76 -21.22 -7.93
N LYS A 172 -12.56 -20.97 -9.23
CA LYS A 172 -12.14 -21.99 -10.20
C LYS A 172 -10.72 -22.46 -9.90
N ALA A 173 -9.82 -21.53 -9.60
CA ALA A 173 -8.45 -21.83 -9.20
C ALA A 173 -8.39 -22.67 -7.92
N ALA A 174 -9.13 -22.27 -6.87
CA ALA A 174 -9.19 -22.99 -5.59
C ALA A 174 -9.77 -24.41 -5.75
N LEU A 175 -10.81 -24.57 -6.57
CA LEU A 175 -11.37 -25.90 -6.89
C LEU A 175 -10.33 -26.78 -7.59
N LEU A 176 -9.65 -26.26 -8.62
CA LEU A 176 -8.58 -27.00 -9.32
C LEU A 176 -7.45 -27.39 -8.37
N ALA A 177 -6.98 -26.45 -7.53
CA ALA A 177 -5.95 -26.72 -6.54
C ALA A 177 -6.36 -27.81 -5.55
N THR A 178 -7.63 -27.84 -5.15
CA THR A 178 -8.18 -28.86 -4.24
C THR A 178 -8.30 -30.22 -4.92
N GLN A 179 -8.71 -30.26 -6.19
CA GLN A 179 -8.79 -31.50 -6.99
C GLN A 179 -7.42 -32.16 -7.21
N HIS A 180 -6.35 -31.37 -7.16
CA HIS A 180 -4.97 -31.81 -7.34
C HIS A 180 -4.13 -31.61 -6.07
N ARG A 181 -4.76 -31.75 -4.89
CA ARG A 181 -4.12 -31.48 -3.60
C ARG A 181 -2.81 -32.24 -3.41
N ASP A 182 -2.77 -33.52 -3.74
CA ASP A 182 -1.59 -34.37 -3.51
C ASP A 182 -0.38 -33.88 -4.31
N PHE A 183 -0.58 -33.50 -5.58
CA PHE A 183 0.46 -32.89 -6.40
C PHE A 183 1.00 -31.58 -5.80
N PHE A 184 0.12 -30.71 -5.32
CA PHE A 184 0.55 -29.46 -4.69
C PHE A 184 1.22 -29.66 -3.33
N GLU A 185 0.87 -30.72 -2.60
CA GLU A 185 1.55 -31.10 -1.36
C GLU A 185 2.97 -31.58 -1.65
N GLU A 186 3.16 -32.43 -2.66
CA GLU A 186 4.49 -32.85 -3.13
C GLU A 186 5.34 -31.67 -3.59
N LEU A 187 4.76 -30.75 -4.38
CA LEU A 187 5.45 -29.52 -4.78
C LEU A 187 5.83 -28.64 -3.58
N ARG A 188 4.94 -28.51 -2.59
CA ARG A 188 5.21 -27.74 -1.38
C ARG A 188 6.42 -28.31 -0.64
N ILE A 189 6.45 -29.63 -0.46
CA ILE A 189 7.57 -30.34 0.16
C ILE A 189 8.85 -30.14 -0.66
N TYR A 190 8.77 -30.29 -1.98
CA TYR A 190 9.90 -30.13 -2.89
C TYR A 190 10.55 -28.75 -2.78
N PHE A 191 9.75 -27.67 -2.78
CA PHE A 191 10.27 -26.30 -2.60
C PHE A 191 10.52 -25.91 -1.14
N SER A 192 10.33 -26.83 -0.18
CA SER A 192 10.41 -26.56 1.26
C SER A 192 9.54 -25.37 1.68
N ASP A 193 8.38 -25.25 1.03
CA ASP A 193 7.46 -24.16 1.23
C ASP A 193 6.64 -24.38 2.50
N ARG A 194 6.43 -23.30 3.25
CA ARG A 194 5.67 -23.32 4.49
C ARG A 194 4.17 -23.15 4.25
N ASP A 195 3.81 -22.45 3.18
CA ASP A 195 2.42 -22.14 2.85
C ASP A 195 1.89 -23.16 1.83
N GLY A 196 0.64 -23.58 1.99
CA GLY A 196 -0.02 -24.42 0.99
C GLY A 196 -0.45 -23.61 -0.24
N ILE A 197 -0.70 -24.28 -1.37
CA ILE A 197 -1.17 -23.62 -2.60
C ILE A 197 -2.42 -22.75 -2.40
N LEU A 198 -3.38 -23.21 -1.59
CA LEU A 198 -4.60 -22.45 -1.29
C LEU A 198 -4.28 -21.17 -0.51
N SER A 199 -3.30 -21.20 0.40
CA SER A 199 -2.83 -20.01 1.10
C SER A 199 -2.23 -19.00 0.12
N HIS A 200 -1.43 -19.45 -0.84
CA HIS A 200 -0.91 -18.59 -1.90
C HIS A 200 -2.03 -17.97 -2.75
N LEU A 201 -3.02 -18.76 -3.18
CA LEU A 201 -4.16 -18.25 -3.95
C LEU A 201 -5.02 -17.26 -3.17
N MET A 202 -4.96 -17.26 -1.84
CA MET A 202 -5.64 -16.27 -0.99
C MET A 202 -4.84 -14.98 -0.79
N GLN A 203 -3.52 -14.99 -0.98
CA GLN A 203 -2.65 -13.85 -0.68
C GLN A 203 -3.06 -12.56 -1.42
N PRO A 204 -3.43 -12.57 -2.71
CA PRO A 204 -3.90 -11.34 -3.38
C PRO A 204 -5.17 -10.77 -2.76
N ILE A 205 -6.16 -11.62 -2.46
CA ILE A 205 -7.41 -11.20 -1.82
C ILE A 205 -7.11 -10.58 -0.45
N GLN A 206 -6.23 -11.21 0.33
CA GLN A 206 -5.81 -10.66 1.62
C GLN A 206 -5.03 -9.34 1.47
N ARG A 207 -4.20 -9.20 0.43
CA ARG A 207 -3.40 -7.99 0.21
C ARG A 207 -4.28 -6.77 0.03
N ILE A 208 -5.28 -6.86 -0.87
CA ILE A 208 -6.13 -5.71 -1.18
C ILE A 208 -6.91 -5.23 0.06
N MET A 209 -7.33 -6.15 0.93
CA MET A 209 -8.03 -5.84 2.18
C MET A 209 -7.16 -5.17 3.25
N ARG A 210 -5.83 -5.35 3.18
CA ARG A 210 -4.89 -4.92 4.24
C ARG A 210 -4.29 -3.53 4.02
N TYR A 211 -4.30 -2.98 2.81
CA TYR A 211 -3.73 -1.65 2.55
C TYR A 211 -4.32 -0.54 3.44
N GLN A 212 -5.62 -0.62 3.75
CA GLN A 212 -6.28 0.36 4.61
C GLN A 212 -5.71 0.39 6.04
N LEU A 213 -5.12 -0.71 6.55
CA LEU A 213 -4.70 -0.81 7.95
C LEU A 213 -3.60 0.20 8.31
N PRO A 214 -2.42 0.21 7.66
CA PRO A 214 -1.41 1.22 7.93
C PRO A 214 -1.88 2.62 7.50
N MET A 215 -2.70 2.74 6.44
CA MET A 215 -3.23 4.04 5.99
C MET A 215 -4.12 4.73 7.03
N VAL A 216 -4.90 3.97 7.82
CA VAL A 216 -5.69 4.52 8.93
C VAL A 216 -4.78 5.22 9.94
N GLU A 217 -3.66 4.59 10.31
CA GLU A 217 -2.70 5.20 11.24
C GLU A 217 -1.97 6.40 10.61
N VAL A 218 -1.64 6.36 9.31
CA VAL A 218 -1.09 7.54 8.62
C VAL A 218 -2.08 8.71 8.69
N VAL A 219 -3.35 8.50 8.32
CA VAL A 219 -4.38 9.56 8.34
C VAL A 219 -4.52 10.16 9.75
N LYS A 220 -4.59 9.30 10.78
CA LYS A 220 -4.70 9.72 12.18
C LYS A 220 -3.52 10.59 12.62
N LEU A 221 -2.29 10.22 12.24
CA LEU A 221 -1.09 10.99 12.58
C LEU A 221 -0.97 12.27 11.76
N THR A 222 -1.33 12.25 10.47
CA THR A 222 -1.40 13.42 9.59
C THR A 222 -2.41 14.45 10.11
N GLU A 223 -3.56 14.00 10.63
CA GLU A 223 -4.58 14.86 11.25
C GLU A 223 -4.07 15.48 12.56
N ARG A 224 -3.46 14.68 13.44
CA ARG A 224 -2.87 15.18 14.69
C ARG A 224 -1.74 16.19 14.47
N ALA A 225 -0.98 16.02 13.39
CA ALA A 225 0.09 16.94 13.00
C ALA A 225 -0.43 18.15 12.19
N ASN A 226 -1.74 18.23 11.92
CA ASN A 226 -2.38 19.30 11.15
C ASN A 226 -1.71 19.56 9.78
N LEU A 227 -1.35 18.48 9.07
CA LEU A 227 -0.66 18.60 7.78
C LEU A 227 -1.64 18.89 6.65
N SER A 228 -1.21 19.72 5.69
CA SER A 228 -1.99 20.08 4.50
C SER A 228 -2.31 18.88 3.58
N SER A 229 -1.56 17.79 3.69
CA SER A 229 -1.77 16.55 2.93
C SER A 229 -2.92 15.68 3.47
N LEU A 230 -3.55 16.04 4.60
CA LEU A 230 -4.66 15.26 5.16
C LEU A 230 -5.79 14.93 4.18
N PRO A 231 -6.29 15.86 3.33
CA PRO A 231 -7.39 15.58 2.41
C PRO A 231 -7.05 14.46 1.42
N ILE A 232 -5.82 14.44 0.90
CA ILE A 232 -5.41 13.46 -0.09
C ILE A 232 -5.21 12.07 0.54
N TRP A 233 -4.68 12.01 1.77
CA TRP A 233 -4.59 10.77 2.55
C TRP A 233 -5.97 10.18 2.86
N ARG A 234 -6.95 11.01 3.25
CA ARG A 234 -8.33 10.56 3.46
C ARG A 234 -8.93 9.99 2.18
N ARG A 235 -8.70 10.65 1.04
CA ARG A 235 -9.18 10.18 -0.25
C ARG A 235 -8.58 8.82 -0.66
N ALA A 236 -7.28 8.64 -0.47
CA ALA A 236 -6.63 7.36 -0.71
C ALA A 236 -7.17 6.25 0.21
N LEU A 237 -7.40 6.54 1.49
CA LEU A 237 -7.98 5.58 2.44
C LEU A 237 -9.42 5.16 2.05
N GLU A 238 -10.27 6.09 1.62
CA GLU A 238 -11.61 5.78 1.11
C GLU A 238 -11.55 4.80 -0.06
N LEU A 239 -10.67 5.06 -1.03
CA LEU A 239 -10.45 4.19 -2.17
C LEU A 239 -10.00 2.79 -1.73
N MET A 240 -9.05 2.69 -0.80
CA MET A 240 -8.58 1.40 -0.29
C MET A 240 -9.60 0.68 0.60
N ARG A 241 -10.71 1.34 0.98
CA ARG A 241 -11.90 0.72 1.60
C ARG A 241 -12.94 0.29 0.57
N GLU A 242 -13.07 1.00 -0.54
CA GLU A 242 -13.99 0.67 -1.63
C GLU A 242 -13.60 -0.60 -2.38
N ILE A 243 -12.33 -0.72 -2.82
CA ILE A 243 -11.89 -1.84 -3.66
C ILE A 243 -12.10 -3.21 -2.96
N PRO A 244 -11.76 -3.39 -1.67
CA PRO A 244 -12.02 -4.65 -0.98
C PRO A 244 -13.51 -5.00 -0.87
N ARG A 245 -14.39 -4.00 -0.70
CA ARG A 245 -15.85 -4.23 -0.64
C ARG A 245 -16.36 -4.78 -1.96
N ASP A 246 -15.91 -4.20 -3.08
CA ASP A 246 -16.25 -4.72 -4.42
C ASP A 246 -15.74 -6.14 -4.62
N ALA A 247 -14.49 -6.42 -4.20
CA ALA A 247 -13.90 -7.75 -4.29
C ALA A 247 -14.67 -8.77 -3.43
N GLN A 248 -15.08 -8.39 -2.22
CA GLN A 248 -15.85 -9.24 -1.32
C GLN A 248 -17.21 -9.58 -1.91
N LEU A 249 -17.91 -8.61 -2.50
CA LEU A 249 -19.18 -8.85 -3.21
C LEU A 249 -19.00 -9.88 -4.34
N ILE A 250 -17.91 -9.81 -5.11
CA ILE A 250 -17.63 -10.78 -6.18
C ILE A 250 -17.43 -12.20 -5.63
N LEU A 251 -16.71 -12.32 -4.50
CA LEU A 251 -16.46 -13.61 -3.84
C LEU A 251 -17.75 -14.21 -3.26
N GLU A 252 -18.63 -13.38 -2.70
CA GLU A 252 -19.92 -13.78 -2.13
C GLU A 252 -20.95 -14.14 -3.22
N VAL A 253 -21.03 -13.38 -4.31
CA VAL A 253 -21.95 -13.66 -5.44
C VAL A 253 -21.58 -14.94 -6.19
N SER A 254 -20.32 -15.38 -6.09
CA SER A 254 -19.86 -16.64 -6.65
C SER A 254 -20.37 -17.89 -5.88
N HIS A 255 -21.24 -17.72 -4.87
CA HIS A 255 -21.90 -18.78 -4.09
C HIS A 255 -23.24 -19.27 -4.70
N PHE A 256 -23.63 -18.81 -5.89
CA PHE A 256 -24.83 -19.26 -6.60
C PHE A 256 -24.50 -20.02 -7.88
#